data_AF-A0A1I6S8C0-F1
#
_entry.id   AF-A0A1I6S8C0-F1
#
_cell.length_a   1.000
_cell.length_b   1.000
_cell.length_c   1.000
_cell.angle_alpha   90.00
_cell.angle_beta   90.00
_cell.angle_gamma   90.00
#
_symmetry.space_group_name_H-M   'P 1'
#
loop_
_entity.id
_entity.type
_entity.pdbx_description
1 polymer ?
#
loop_
_entity_poly.entity_id
_entity_poly.type
_entity_poly.pdbx_seq_one_letter_code
_entity_poly.pdbx_strand_id
1 'polypeptide(L)'
;MYPSGVRVAYRGDVAVGFQLMEGSEGVYQTARGARIGMSKADIMNLYGFNYAYEATPNNLDYAYDMKTGKFVDKMQVFSAAVQQKREQIFLVSAMFDGNKGGAASQIGLIDQKMAIFLE
;
A
#
# COMPACT_ATOMS: atom_id res chain seq x y z
N MET A 1 16.01 -3.82 7.57
CA MET A 1 15.68 -2.58 6.83
C MET A 1 16.96 -2.14 6.13
N TYR A 2 16.89 -1.78 4.86
CA TYR A 2 18.05 -1.26 4.15
C TYR A 2 18.33 0.20 4.58
N PRO A 3 19.59 0.66 4.56
CA PRO A 3 19.93 2.05 4.94
C PRO A 3 19.13 3.11 4.16
N SER A 4 18.68 2.77 2.95
CA SER A 4 17.87 3.62 2.08
C SER A 4 16.38 3.71 2.45
N GLY A 5 16.01 3.27 3.67
CA GLY A 5 14.62 3.31 4.14
C GLY A 5 13.68 2.31 3.48
N VAL A 6 14.21 1.26 2.84
CA VAL A 6 13.40 0.21 2.21
C VAL A 6 13.31 -1.01 3.13
N ARG A 7 12.10 -1.56 3.28
CA ARG A 7 11.85 -2.86 3.89
C ARG A 7 11.26 -3.80 2.86
N VAL A 8 11.73 -5.04 2.82
CA VAL A 8 11.15 -6.10 1.99
C VAL A 8 10.52 -7.13 2.93
N ALA A 9 9.29 -7.53 2.64
CA ALA A 9 8.58 -8.58 3.33
C ALA A 9 8.78 -9.90 2.58
N TYR A 10 9.07 -10.96 3.31
CA TYR A 10 9.30 -12.30 2.77
C TYR A 10 8.32 -13.30 3.36
N ARG A 11 7.94 -14.29 2.56
CA ARG A 11 7.22 -15.48 3.00
C ARG A 11 7.97 -16.70 2.51
N GLY A 12 8.72 -17.32 3.41
CA GLY A 12 9.78 -18.27 3.00
C GLY A 12 10.89 -17.51 2.26
N ASP A 13 11.23 -17.99 1.07
CA ASP A 13 12.20 -17.42 0.15
C ASP A 13 11.60 -16.42 -0.86
N VAL A 14 10.28 -16.22 -0.84
CA VAL A 14 9.57 -15.35 -1.79
C VAL A 14 9.39 -13.96 -1.21
N ALA A 15 9.80 -12.93 -1.95
CA ALA A 15 9.47 -11.54 -1.65
C ALA A 15 7.98 -11.29 -1.96
N VAL A 16 7.22 -10.90 -0.94
CA VAL A 16 5.76 -10.72 -0.98
C VAL A 16 5.31 -9.28 -0.82
N GLY A 17 6.27 -8.38 -0.65
CA GLY A 17 6.01 -6.96 -0.64
C GLY A 17 7.24 -6.14 -0.28
N PHE A 18 7.09 -4.83 -0.39
CA PHE A 18 8.07 -3.88 0.08
C PHE A 18 7.38 -2.63 0.64
N GLN A 19 8.11 -1.90 1.48
CA GLN A 19 7.70 -0.64 2.06
C GLN A 19 8.83 0.38 1.88
N LEU A 20 8.45 1.56 1.44
CA LEU A 20 9.19 2.80 1.51
C LEU A 20 8.88 3.42 2.88
N MET A 21 9.91 3.80 3.62
CA MET A 21 9.84 4.43 4.95
C MET A 21 10.54 5.79 4.90
N GLU A 22 10.55 6.55 6.00
CA GLU A 22 11.15 7.90 6.08
C GLU A 22 12.53 8.03 5.38
N GLY A 23 13.44 7.07 5.59
CA GLY A 23 14.77 7.08 4.95
C GLY A 23 14.80 6.95 3.41
N SER A 24 13.65 6.75 2.77
CA SER A 24 13.50 6.68 1.30
C SER A 24 13.06 8.00 0.67
N GLU A 25 12.79 9.02 1.48
CA GLU A 25 12.35 10.34 1.01
C GLU A 25 13.34 10.94 0.00
N GLY A 26 12.82 11.39 -1.14
CA GLY A 26 13.64 11.96 -2.23
C GLY A 26 14.51 10.96 -2.99
N VAL A 27 14.54 9.68 -2.59
CA VAL A 27 15.35 8.63 -3.23
C VAL A 27 14.49 7.70 -4.08
N TYR A 28 13.33 7.28 -3.56
CA TYR A 28 12.44 6.35 -4.23
C TYR A 28 11.01 6.86 -4.34
N GLN A 29 10.33 6.37 -5.37
CA GLN A 29 8.90 6.58 -5.58
C GLN A 29 8.30 5.34 -6.24
N THR A 30 6.99 5.17 -6.14
CA THR A 30 6.27 4.15 -6.90
C THR A 30 6.27 4.47 -8.40
N ALA A 31 5.91 3.50 -9.23
CA ALA A 31 5.77 3.71 -10.68
C ALA A 31 4.72 4.79 -11.04
N ARG A 32 3.78 5.08 -10.14
CA ARG A 32 2.79 6.17 -10.30
C ARG A 32 3.24 7.48 -9.63
N GLY A 33 4.44 7.55 -9.08
CA GLY A 33 5.02 8.76 -8.52
C GLY A 33 4.72 9.01 -7.03
N ALA A 34 4.09 8.06 -6.33
CA ALA A 34 3.88 8.23 -4.90
C ALA A 34 5.19 8.07 -4.13
N ARG A 35 5.44 8.99 -3.19
CA ARG A 35 6.65 9.06 -2.38
C ARG A 35 6.33 9.50 -0.96
N ILE A 36 7.25 9.23 -0.04
CA ILE A 36 7.18 9.71 1.34
C ILE A 36 6.99 11.22 1.36
N GLY A 37 6.17 11.68 2.31
CA GLY A 37 5.82 13.09 2.50
C GLY A 37 4.61 13.57 1.70
N MET A 38 4.04 12.78 0.79
CA MET A 38 2.84 13.17 0.03
C MET A 38 1.59 13.20 0.90
N SER A 39 0.67 14.13 0.60
CA SER A 39 -0.64 14.17 1.26
C SER A 39 -1.53 13.00 0.80
N LYS A 40 -2.52 12.66 1.61
CA LYS A 40 -3.55 11.66 1.23
C LYS A 40 -4.22 12.00 -0.10
N ALA A 41 -4.58 13.28 -0.29
CA ALA A 41 -5.24 13.74 -1.51
C ALA A 41 -4.37 13.59 -2.75
N ASP A 42 -3.06 13.89 -2.64
CA ASP A 42 -2.14 13.72 -3.76
C ASP A 42 -1.97 12.25 -4.15
N ILE A 43 -1.90 11.35 -3.17
CA ILE A 43 -1.87 9.91 -3.44
C ILE A 43 -3.19 9.47 -4.11
N MET A 44 -4.34 9.95 -3.65
CA MET A 44 -5.62 9.67 -4.30
C MET A 44 -5.68 10.15 -5.75
N ASN A 45 -5.05 11.28 -6.09
CA ASN A 45 -4.95 11.74 -7.47
C ASN A 45 -4.15 10.78 -8.38
N LEU A 46 -3.16 10.07 -7.83
CA LEU A 46 -2.32 9.13 -8.59
C LEU A 46 -3.00 7.76 -8.83
N TYR A 47 -3.79 7.31 -7.86
CA TYR A 47 -4.39 5.96 -7.86
C TYR A 47 -5.90 5.94 -8.10
N GLY A 48 -6.55 7.10 -8.00
CA GLY A 48 -7.99 7.29 -8.19
C GLY A 48 -8.78 7.29 -6.87
N PHE A 49 -9.87 8.04 -6.82
CA PHE A 49 -10.70 8.16 -5.61
C PHE A 49 -11.67 6.99 -5.42
N ASN A 50 -12.12 6.37 -6.52
CA ASN A 50 -13.20 5.38 -6.47
C ASN A 50 -12.76 4.03 -5.87
N TYR A 51 -11.47 3.71 -5.97
CA TYR A 51 -10.89 2.46 -5.49
C TYR A 51 -10.30 2.56 -4.10
N ALA A 52 -10.19 3.78 -3.58
CA ALA A 52 -9.56 4.06 -2.31
C ALA A 52 -10.47 3.61 -1.16
N TYR A 53 -9.88 2.93 -0.18
CA TYR A 53 -10.56 2.59 1.07
C TYR A 53 -9.60 2.74 2.25
N GLU A 54 -10.14 2.84 3.46
CA GLU A 54 -9.37 3.01 4.69
C GLU A 54 -9.70 1.83 5.60
N ALA A 55 -8.77 0.86 5.73
CA ALA A 55 -8.97 -0.29 6.60
C ALA A 55 -8.85 0.09 8.09
N THR A 56 -7.98 1.06 8.37
CA THR A 56 -7.68 1.58 9.72
C THR A 56 -7.56 3.11 9.70
N PRO A 57 -7.62 3.79 10.85
CA PRO A 57 -7.34 5.22 10.91
C PRO A 57 -5.93 5.54 10.38
N ASN A 58 -5.80 6.64 9.64
CA ASN A 58 -4.54 7.09 9.02
C ASN A 58 -3.93 6.13 7.99
N ASN A 59 -4.74 5.24 7.42
CA ASN A 59 -4.39 4.38 6.29
C ASN A 59 -5.11 4.86 5.01
N LEU A 60 -4.52 4.58 3.85
CA LEU A 60 -5.16 4.63 2.54
C LEU A 60 -4.70 3.41 1.74
N ASP A 61 -5.65 2.56 1.38
CA ASP A 61 -5.40 1.34 0.63
C ASP A 61 -6.07 1.32 -0.74
N TYR A 62 -5.42 0.59 -1.63
CA TYR A 62 -5.91 0.17 -2.92
C TYR A 62 -5.65 -1.31 -3.11
N ALA A 63 -6.69 -2.09 -3.29
CA ALA A 63 -6.56 -3.50 -3.63
C ALA A 63 -6.43 -3.65 -5.15
N TYR A 64 -5.40 -4.35 -5.60
CA TYR A 64 -5.08 -4.58 -7.00
C TYR A 64 -5.02 -6.07 -7.27
N ASP A 65 -5.84 -6.55 -8.20
CA ASP A 65 -5.83 -7.95 -8.63
C ASP A 65 -4.79 -8.13 -9.73
N MET A 66 -3.68 -8.78 -9.39
CA MET A 66 -2.58 -9.04 -10.32
C MET A 66 -2.98 -9.92 -11.51
N LYS A 67 -4.01 -10.74 -11.38
CA LYS A 67 -4.47 -11.62 -12.46
C LYS A 67 -5.27 -10.85 -13.49
N THR A 68 -6.10 -9.90 -13.07
CA THR A 68 -6.92 -9.09 -13.99
C THR A 68 -6.24 -7.78 -14.39
N GLY A 69 -5.21 -7.37 -13.67
CA GLY A 69 -4.48 -6.13 -13.89
C GLY A 69 -5.28 -4.88 -13.49
N LYS A 70 -6.26 -5.01 -12.58
CA LYS A 70 -7.21 -3.94 -12.23
C LYS A 70 -7.32 -3.74 -10.73
N PHE A 71 -7.67 -2.52 -10.33
CA PHE A 71 -8.11 -2.26 -8.97
C PHE A 71 -9.44 -2.96 -8.67
N VAL A 72 -9.54 -3.51 -7.47
CA VAL A 72 -10.76 -4.08 -6.91
C VAL A 72 -11.64 -2.92 -6.44
N ASP A 73 -12.95 -3.01 -6.68
CA ASP A 73 -13.90 -2.03 -6.17
C ASP A 73 -13.88 -2.04 -4.63
N LYS A 74 -13.87 -0.86 -4.00
CA LYS A 74 -13.80 -0.72 -2.54
C LYS A 74 -14.91 -1.47 -1.79
N MET A 75 -16.09 -1.60 -2.39
CA MET A 75 -17.22 -2.33 -1.81
C MET A 75 -17.02 -3.85 -1.86
N GLN A 76 -16.10 -4.33 -2.70
CA GLN A 76 -15.82 -5.75 -2.91
C GLN A 76 -14.57 -6.24 -2.21
N VAL A 77 -13.72 -5.34 -1.69
CA VAL A 77 -12.44 -5.69 -1.06
C VAL A 77 -12.63 -6.75 0.02
N PHE A 78 -13.67 -6.65 0.84
CA PHE A 78 -13.95 -7.61 1.92
C PHE A 78 -14.81 -8.81 1.51
N SER A 79 -15.16 -8.94 0.22
CA SER A 79 -15.99 -10.05 -0.26
C SER A 79 -15.27 -11.40 -0.16
N ALA A 80 -16.00 -12.47 0.15
CA ALA A 80 -15.43 -13.82 0.26
C ALA A 80 -14.61 -14.23 -0.98
N ALA A 81 -15.05 -13.81 -2.18
CA ALA A 81 -14.35 -14.10 -3.44
C ALA A 81 -12.97 -13.44 -3.53
N VAL A 82 -12.82 -12.20 -3.04
CA VAL A 82 -11.52 -11.52 -2.95
C VAL A 82 -10.68 -12.15 -1.84
N GLN A 83 -11.30 -12.46 -0.69
CA GLN A 83 -10.61 -13.02 0.46
C GLN A 83 -10.08 -14.45 0.24
N GLN A 84 -10.62 -15.20 -0.71
CA GLN A 84 -10.05 -16.50 -1.14
C GLN A 84 -8.79 -16.34 -2.01
N LYS A 85 -8.53 -15.14 -2.54
CA LYS A 85 -7.44 -14.84 -3.47
C LYS A 85 -6.38 -13.90 -2.88
N ARG A 86 -6.30 -13.75 -1.56
CA ARG A 86 -5.43 -12.77 -0.88
C ARG A 86 -3.96 -12.74 -1.32
N GLU A 87 -3.41 -13.85 -1.81
CA GLU A 87 -2.03 -13.91 -2.33
C GLU A 87 -1.87 -13.29 -3.74
N GLN A 88 -2.96 -13.14 -4.48
CA GLN A 88 -3.01 -12.54 -5.82
C GLN A 88 -3.43 -11.06 -5.76
N ILE A 89 -4.02 -10.65 -4.63
CA ILE A 89 -4.43 -9.28 -4.38
C ILE A 89 -3.28 -8.56 -3.69
N PHE A 90 -2.75 -7.53 -4.34
CA PHE A 90 -1.76 -6.65 -3.74
C PHE A 90 -2.44 -5.38 -3.23
N LEU A 91 -2.02 -4.94 -2.05
CA LEU A 91 -2.39 -3.67 -1.49
C LEU A 91 -1.30 -2.66 -1.82
N VAL A 92 -1.68 -1.56 -2.48
CA VAL A 92 -0.91 -0.32 -2.42
C VAL A 92 -1.42 0.41 -1.20
N SER A 93 -0.56 0.53 -0.19
CA SER A 93 -0.92 1.06 1.12
C SER A 93 -0.08 2.29 1.43
N ALA A 94 -0.73 3.36 1.88
CA ALA A 94 -0.06 4.52 2.45
C ALA A 94 -0.50 4.70 3.91
N MET A 95 0.46 4.81 4.82
CA MET A 95 0.21 5.22 6.20
C MET A 95 0.61 6.68 6.37
N PHE A 96 -0.23 7.44 7.06
CA PHE A 96 -0.03 8.86 7.31
C PHE A 96 0.37 9.07 8.76
N ASP A 97 1.35 9.95 9.01
CA ASP A 97 1.59 10.37 10.37
C ASP A 97 0.41 11.23 10.87
N GLY A 98 -0.11 10.91 12.05
CA GLY A 98 -1.21 11.67 12.65
C GLY A 98 -0.79 13.06 13.17
N ASN A 99 0.52 13.36 13.15
CA ASN A 99 1.12 14.47 13.90
C ASN A 99 1.86 15.52 13.05
N LYS A 100 2.25 15.25 11.79
CA LYS A 100 2.92 16.22 10.88
C LYS A 100 2.04 16.54 9.67
N GLY A 101 0.85 17.08 9.91
CA GLY A 101 -0.03 17.57 8.84
C GLY A 101 -0.64 16.48 7.95
N GLY A 102 -0.53 15.20 8.34
CA GLY A 102 -1.16 14.09 7.61
C GLY A 102 -0.36 13.63 6.39
N ALA A 103 0.97 13.73 6.43
CA ALA A 103 1.84 13.30 5.34
C ALA A 103 2.12 11.79 5.38
N ALA A 104 2.32 11.18 4.22
CA ALA A 104 2.62 9.76 4.11
C ALA A 104 3.99 9.45 4.72
N SER A 105 4.01 8.67 5.80
CA SER A 105 5.23 8.22 6.51
C SER A 105 5.68 6.83 6.05
N GLN A 106 4.78 6.06 5.45
CA GLN A 106 5.07 4.76 4.84
C GLN A 106 4.24 4.58 3.57
N ILE A 107 4.85 4.00 2.53
CA ILE A 107 4.15 3.58 1.32
C ILE A 107 4.61 2.18 0.95
N GLY A 108 3.69 1.25 0.77
CA GLY A 108 4.01 -0.14 0.48
C GLY A 108 3.22 -0.72 -0.68
N LEU A 109 3.79 -1.76 -1.27
CA LEU A 109 3.11 -2.72 -2.12
C LEU A 109 3.28 -4.09 -1.48
N ILE A 110 2.19 -4.72 -1.04
CA ILE A 110 2.24 -5.98 -0.33
C ILE A 110 1.04 -6.86 -0.65
N ASP A 111 1.21 -8.17 -0.77
CA ASP A 111 0.03 -9.03 -0.92
C ASP A 111 -0.88 -8.99 0.32
N GLN A 112 -2.18 -9.13 0.10
CA GLN A 112 -3.21 -8.99 1.13
C GLN A 112 -3.11 -10.07 2.20
N LYS A 113 -2.45 -11.21 1.93
CA LYS A 113 -2.25 -12.25 2.95
C LYS A 113 -1.17 -11.83 3.94
N MET A 114 -0.09 -11.21 3.46
CA MET A 114 0.98 -10.70 4.32
C MET A 114 0.56 -9.43 5.06
N ALA A 115 -0.25 -8.56 4.44
CA ALA A 115 -0.71 -7.31 5.05
C ALA A 115 -1.38 -7.50 6.43
N ILE A 116 -2.11 -8.60 6.63
CA ILE A 116 -2.78 -8.95 7.90
C ILE A 116 -1.81 -9.01 9.08
N PHE A 117 -0.53 -9.29 8.84
CA PHE A 117 0.49 -9.41 9.89
C PHE A 117 1.27 -8.11 10.14
N LEU A 118 0.98 -7.05 9.37
CA LEU A 118 1.66 -5.75 9.47
C LEU A 118 0.74 -4.61 9.93
N GLU A 119 -0.57 -4.86 10.01
CA GLU A 119 -1.59 -3.96 10.57
C GLU A 119 -1.64 -3.99 12.10
#